data_AF-A0A352WRJ2-F1
#
_entry.id   AF-A0A352WRJ2-F1
#
_cell.length_a   1.000
_cell.length_b   1.000
_cell.length_c   1.000
_cell.angle_alpha   90.00
_cell.angle_beta   90.00
_cell.angle_gamma   90.00
#
_symmetry.space_group_name_H-M   'P 1'
#
loop_
_entity.id
_entity.type
_entity.pdbx_description
1 polymer ?
#
loop_
_entity_poly.entity_id
_entity_poly.type
_entity_poly.pdbx_seq_one_letter_code
_entity_poly.pdbx_strand_id
1 'polypeptide(L)'
;MKRALVYILAGGVMALSSSLASAQLGPCDCPPVADRPIIEVGDADGIGTGTVTWSCDSLYVLTETVFVNPGDALTILPGTVIQGRTGIVSDTLTYTLPNGNPSPRQDYIFSQEAGSLVVSAGATIVADGTSNCPIVFTYEGDPMDGSSGYDVRGMWGGLIVCGDGALNTFDGNDEAEGVVDPTGQNRHVYGGDGTLYPSSGVLRHLSLRHASTSMGISQFENGLETNALTLCGVGPETTVEYIEAVASGDDGVQIFGGLVNVRYLGLAFNQEDGLEYDQGWQGNGQFIFSITDELNGAGDHGGDYEGDDYEEFDVDMTFMPYSNPMLHNQTYIGKGTATAIRMHNGAGVRMYNSLFTHYGLGIDFEDEDPCDAWELFLFGETQIHNNRFWAIGDSSGIAEMILYNEGFVFNGQEEIEGHFIDNNNYAADPQFDAEFASEAGHITDAINLAPASSADFTVAETYLPSDPWFIPVDYIGAFNPDGSNWLTCWTYMEQLGLFGEWVDPEVGVAGCTYDFACNYNPDATVDDGSCEVTTCAGCTWPEAENYDPNALWDDGSCQLPTSVSCPEDINQDGQVNTGDLLMFLGAFGTICL
;
A
#
# COMPACT_ATOMS: atom_id res chain seq x y z
N MET A 1 68.17 -3.00 -14.39
CA MET A 1 67.64 -1.94 -15.29
C MET A 1 66.15 -2.15 -15.42
N LYS A 2 65.32 -1.66 -14.49
CA LYS A 2 64.57 -0.40 -14.59
C LYS A 2 63.93 -0.16 -15.97
N ARG A 3 62.64 -0.47 -16.11
CA ARG A 3 61.67 0.36 -16.83
C ARG A 3 60.41 0.47 -15.97
N ALA A 4 60.21 1.66 -15.43
CA ALA A 4 59.01 2.07 -14.72
C ALA A 4 58.00 2.56 -15.75
N LEU A 5 56.75 2.12 -15.64
CA LEU A 5 55.62 2.77 -16.29
C LEU A 5 54.78 3.40 -15.18
N VAL A 6 54.66 4.72 -15.27
CA VAL A 6 53.92 5.60 -14.36
C VAL A 6 52.46 5.57 -14.79
N TYR A 7 51.56 5.14 -13.91
CA TYR A 7 50.13 5.43 -14.03
C TYR A 7 49.83 6.69 -13.23
N ILE A 8 49.28 7.69 -13.92
CA ILE A 8 48.80 8.95 -13.35
C ILE A 8 47.42 8.66 -12.75
N LEU A 9 47.32 8.68 -11.42
CA LEU A 9 46.04 8.78 -10.72
C LEU A 9 45.54 10.22 -10.85
N ALA A 10 44.53 10.44 -11.69
CA ALA A 10 43.70 11.63 -11.62
C ALA A 10 42.66 11.41 -10.51
N GLY A 11 42.94 11.94 -9.33
CA GLY A 11 41.98 12.02 -8.24
C GLY A 11 40.93 13.10 -8.56
N GLY A 12 39.78 12.67 -9.06
CA GLY A 12 38.55 13.46 -9.02
C GLY A 12 37.81 13.07 -7.75
N VAL A 13 37.83 13.95 -6.74
CA VAL A 13 36.94 13.85 -5.58
C VAL A 13 35.56 14.23 -6.07
N MET A 14 34.77 13.23 -6.48
CA MET A 14 33.34 13.38 -6.67
C MET A 14 32.76 13.37 -5.27
N ALA A 15 32.42 14.56 -4.76
CA ALA A 15 31.65 14.69 -3.54
C ALA A 15 30.23 14.18 -3.85
N LEU A 16 30.01 12.90 -3.59
CA LEU A 16 28.67 12.35 -3.38
C LEU A 16 28.13 13.06 -2.13
N SER A 17 27.28 14.06 -2.33
CA SER A 17 26.39 14.52 -1.27
C SER A 17 25.43 13.38 -0.99
N SER A 18 25.77 12.53 -0.03
CA SER A 18 24.84 11.60 0.59
C SER A 18 23.80 12.40 1.36
N SER A 19 22.71 12.80 0.70
CA SER A 19 21.44 12.89 1.40
C SER A 19 21.05 11.45 1.71
N LEU A 20 21.47 10.97 2.89
CA LEU A 20 20.85 9.80 3.49
C LEU A 20 19.36 10.09 3.55
N ALA A 21 18.58 9.40 2.73
CA ALA A 21 17.14 9.35 2.89
C ALA A 21 16.86 8.99 4.35
N SER A 22 16.08 9.82 5.03
CA SER A 22 15.60 9.50 6.36
C SER A 22 14.77 8.23 6.26
N ALA A 23 15.22 7.17 6.93
CA ALA A 23 14.54 5.88 7.05
C ALA A 23 13.05 6.04 7.41
N GLN A 24 12.24 5.06 6.97
CA GLN A 24 10.76 4.94 6.85
C GLN A 24 9.90 5.13 8.11
N LEU A 25 10.28 6.08 8.93
CA LEU A 25 9.44 6.56 9.98
C LEU A 25 9.07 7.94 9.48
N GLY A 26 7.81 8.14 9.08
CA GLY A 26 7.28 9.50 8.93
C GLY A 26 7.45 10.28 10.25
N PRO A 27 6.82 11.44 10.45
CA PRO A 27 6.93 12.16 11.72
C PRO A 27 6.24 11.39 12.86
N CYS A 28 6.88 10.31 13.32
CA CYS A 28 6.48 9.48 14.42
C CYS A 28 7.41 9.80 15.59
N ASP A 29 6.83 9.98 16.77
CA ASP A 29 7.58 10.26 18.01
C ASP A 29 8.20 8.97 18.56
N CYS A 30 8.92 8.25 17.71
CA CYS A 30 9.54 6.97 18.00
C CYS A 30 11.06 7.10 18.00
N PRO A 31 11.78 6.38 18.88
CA PRO A 31 13.24 6.31 18.81
C PRO A 31 13.70 5.79 17.43
N PRO A 32 14.88 6.22 16.94
CA PRO A 32 15.51 5.63 15.77
C PRO A 32 15.57 4.10 15.92
N VAL A 33 15.30 3.35 14.85
CA VAL A 33 15.24 1.86 14.91
C VAL A 33 16.51 1.26 15.53
N ALA A 34 17.68 1.79 15.15
CA ALA A 34 18.98 1.34 15.65
C ALA A 34 19.17 1.53 17.18
N ASP A 35 18.39 2.42 17.81
CA ASP A 35 18.45 2.71 19.24
C ASP A 35 17.37 1.95 20.05
N ARG A 36 16.44 1.26 19.38
CA ARG A 36 15.35 0.54 20.05
C ARG A 36 15.87 -0.74 20.72
N PRO A 37 15.52 -1.02 21.99
CA PRO A 37 15.78 -2.31 22.60
C PRO A 37 15.09 -3.44 21.81
N ILE A 38 15.82 -4.53 21.59
CA ILE A 38 15.31 -5.73 20.93
C ILE A 38 14.53 -6.58 21.94
N ILE A 39 13.32 -6.98 21.57
CA ILE A 39 12.49 -7.94 22.28
C ILE A 39 12.31 -9.17 21.39
N GLU A 40 12.94 -10.27 21.76
CA GLU A 40 12.68 -11.57 21.14
C GLU A 40 11.32 -12.11 21.60
N VAL A 41 10.50 -12.54 20.64
CA VAL A 41 9.17 -13.10 20.84
C VAL A 41 9.17 -14.51 20.25
N GLY A 42 8.90 -15.49 21.10
CA GLY A 42 8.68 -16.89 20.71
C GLY A 42 7.31 -17.37 21.15
N ASP A 43 6.93 -18.58 20.73
CA ASP A 43 5.66 -19.21 21.08
C ASP A 43 5.62 -19.74 22.52
N ALA A 44 6.79 -19.88 23.14
CA ALA A 44 6.95 -20.28 24.54
C ALA A 44 6.22 -21.61 24.87
N ASP A 45 6.46 -22.63 24.06
CA ASP A 45 5.85 -23.98 24.16
C ASP A 45 4.30 -23.93 24.16
N GLY A 46 3.72 -23.07 23.32
CA GLY A 46 2.27 -22.97 23.15
C GLY A 46 1.56 -21.97 24.05
N ILE A 47 2.30 -21.16 24.83
CA ILE A 47 1.72 -20.07 25.63
C ILE A 47 1.33 -18.89 24.73
N GLY A 48 1.97 -18.76 23.57
CA GLY A 48 1.76 -17.67 22.63
C GLY A 48 2.18 -16.32 23.19
N THR A 49 1.73 -15.24 22.54
CA THR A 49 2.01 -13.86 22.95
C THR A 49 1.30 -13.45 24.24
N GLY A 50 0.18 -14.08 24.57
CA GLY A 50 -0.77 -13.59 25.55
C GLY A 50 -1.43 -12.27 25.12
N THR A 51 -2.29 -11.72 25.98
CA THR A 51 -2.81 -10.37 25.77
C THR A 51 -1.73 -9.31 26.03
N VAL A 52 -1.26 -8.63 24.97
CA VAL A 52 -0.09 -7.76 25.03
C VAL A 52 -0.20 -6.56 24.09
N THR A 53 0.54 -5.49 24.41
CA THR A 53 0.69 -4.30 23.55
C THR A 53 2.15 -4.15 23.14
N TRP A 54 2.39 -4.01 21.83
CA TRP A 54 3.66 -3.69 21.23
C TRP A 54 3.71 -2.23 20.79
N SER A 55 4.87 -1.60 20.92
CA SER A 55 5.04 -0.16 20.65
C SER A 55 6.37 0.15 19.99
N CYS A 56 6.47 1.31 19.34
CA CYS A 56 7.69 1.73 18.66
C CYS A 56 8.88 2.06 19.58
N ASP A 57 8.71 1.95 20.91
CA ASP A 57 9.81 1.99 21.87
C ASP A 57 10.72 0.76 21.78
N SER A 58 10.34 -0.29 21.07
CA SER A 58 11.10 -1.53 20.93
C SER A 58 11.10 -2.05 19.49
N LEU A 59 12.09 -2.88 19.17
CA LEU A 59 12.16 -3.67 17.96
C LEU A 59 11.80 -5.11 18.33
N TYR A 60 10.72 -5.64 17.78
CA TYR A 60 10.27 -7.01 18.09
C TYR A 60 10.84 -7.98 17.07
N VAL A 61 11.36 -9.13 17.53
CA VAL A 61 11.91 -10.17 16.66
C VAL A 61 11.19 -11.48 16.94
N LEU A 62 10.39 -11.94 15.98
CA LEU A 62 9.73 -13.25 15.99
C LEU A 62 10.80 -14.32 15.72
N THR A 63 11.05 -15.18 16.69
CA THR A 63 12.17 -16.13 16.63
C THR A 63 11.82 -17.47 15.99
N GLU A 64 10.53 -17.73 15.81
CA GLU A 64 9.86 -18.93 15.31
C GLU A 64 8.41 -18.54 14.94
N THR A 65 7.56 -19.49 14.57
CA THR A 65 6.11 -19.26 14.43
C THR A 65 5.50 -18.86 15.77
N VAL A 66 5.07 -17.61 15.91
CA VAL A 66 4.49 -17.07 17.13
C VAL A 66 2.97 -17.00 17.00
N PHE A 67 2.25 -17.50 18.00
CA PHE A 67 0.78 -17.47 18.00
C PHE A 67 0.21 -16.38 18.93
N VAL A 68 -0.84 -15.71 18.47
CA VAL A 68 -1.83 -15.03 19.33
C VAL A 68 -2.96 -16.03 19.55
N ASN A 69 -3.03 -16.59 20.76
CA ASN A 69 -3.91 -17.71 21.06
C ASN A 69 -5.39 -17.29 21.11
N PRO A 70 -6.33 -18.22 20.90
CA PRO A 70 -7.76 -17.94 21.04
C PRO A 70 -8.10 -17.30 22.40
N GLY A 71 -8.79 -16.16 22.37
CA GLY A 71 -9.14 -15.37 23.55
C GLY A 71 -8.09 -14.33 23.98
N ASP A 72 -6.91 -14.31 23.37
CA ASP A 72 -5.92 -13.25 23.56
C ASP A 72 -6.11 -12.07 22.58
N ALA A 73 -5.52 -10.94 22.94
CA ALA A 73 -5.51 -9.74 22.11
C ALA A 73 -4.09 -9.17 21.97
N LEU A 74 -3.63 -9.01 20.72
CA LEU A 74 -2.38 -8.34 20.38
C LEU A 74 -2.70 -6.93 19.87
N THR A 75 -2.23 -5.89 20.56
CA THR A 75 -2.30 -4.51 20.07
C THR A 75 -0.92 -4.06 19.62
N ILE A 76 -0.79 -3.56 18.39
CA ILE A 76 0.46 -3.03 17.84
C ILE A 76 0.25 -1.54 17.56
N LEU A 77 0.99 -0.68 18.27
CA LEU A 77 0.87 0.77 18.13
C LEU A 77 1.60 1.27 16.86
N PRO A 78 1.20 2.43 16.30
CA PRO A 78 1.84 3.02 15.13
C PRO A 78 3.37 3.15 15.24
N GLY A 79 4.08 2.99 14.13
CA GLY A 79 5.55 3.09 14.05
C GLY A 79 6.31 1.88 14.62
N THR A 80 5.61 0.86 15.10
CA THR A 80 6.22 -0.38 15.59
C THR A 80 6.85 -1.15 14.43
N VAL A 81 8.03 -1.70 14.67
CA VAL A 81 8.74 -2.56 13.71
C VAL A 81 8.82 -3.96 14.30
N ILE A 82 8.38 -4.93 13.51
CA ILE A 82 8.38 -6.36 13.81
C ILE A 82 9.23 -7.04 12.75
N GLN A 83 10.17 -7.87 13.20
CA GLN A 83 11.07 -8.61 12.33
C GLN A 83 10.85 -10.11 12.50
N GLY A 84 10.73 -10.86 11.42
CA GLY A 84 10.82 -12.31 11.44
C GLY A 84 12.27 -12.77 11.29
N ARG A 85 12.69 -13.71 12.13
CA ARG A 85 13.97 -14.39 11.95
C ARG A 85 13.96 -15.21 10.67
N THR A 86 15.04 -15.19 9.91
CA THR A 86 15.13 -15.97 8.67
C THR A 86 15.31 -17.47 8.94
N GLY A 87 14.55 -18.31 8.24
CA GLY A 87 14.71 -19.76 8.31
C GLY A 87 16.06 -20.23 7.75
N ILE A 88 16.70 -21.22 8.37
CA ILE A 88 17.93 -21.85 7.87
C ILE A 88 17.65 -23.32 7.57
N VAL A 89 17.44 -23.62 6.29
CA VAL A 89 17.34 -24.99 5.77
C VAL A 89 18.67 -25.71 5.97
N SER A 90 18.59 -26.91 6.56
CA SER A 90 19.75 -27.77 6.86
C SER A 90 19.78 -29.06 6.05
N ASP A 91 18.62 -29.53 5.60
CA ASP A 91 18.46 -30.71 4.74
C ASP A 91 17.11 -30.65 4.02
N THR A 92 16.90 -31.53 3.05
CA THR A 92 15.64 -31.64 2.31
C THR A 92 15.14 -33.09 2.34
N LEU A 93 13.85 -33.28 2.52
CA LEU A 93 13.18 -34.57 2.49
C LEU A 93 12.41 -34.71 1.16
N THR A 94 12.73 -35.75 0.39
CA THR A 94 11.92 -36.11 -0.78
C THR A 94 10.85 -37.10 -0.35
N TYR A 95 9.58 -36.70 -0.43
CA TYR A 95 8.48 -37.62 -0.21
C TYR A 95 8.50 -38.70 -1.30
N THR A 96 8.29 -39.97 -0.95
CA THR A 96 8.16 -41.06 -1.93
C THR A 96 6.70 -41.47 -2.00
N LEU A 97 6.09 -41.30 -3.17
CA LEU A 97 4.69 -41.64 -3.43
C LEU A 97 4.43 -43.13 -3.11
N PRO A 98 3.18 -43.54 -2.80
CA PRO A 98 2.83 -44.94 -2.55
C PRO A 98 3.19 -45.91 -3.70
N ASN A 99 3.35 -45.40 -4.92
CA ASN A 99 3.77 -46.14 -6.10
C ASN A 99 5.30 -46.38 -6.17
N GLY A 100 6.06 -45.86 -5.20
CA GLY A 100 7.52 -45.99 -5.09
C GLY A 100 8.32 -44.96 -5.89
N ASN A 101 7.67 -44.03 -6.60
CA ASN A 101 8.35 -42.93 -7.28
C ASN A 101 8.63 -41.79 -6.28
N PRO A 102 9.78 -41.10 -6.39
CA PRO A 102 9.98 -39.85 -5.67
C PRO A 102 8.91 -38.85 -6.14
N SER A 103 8.27 -38.19 -5.18
CA SER A 103 7.42 -37.04 -5.42
C SER A 103 8.30 -35.87 -5.90
N PRO A 104 7.81 -35.01 -6.81
CA PRO A 104 8.45 -33.71 -7.06
C PRO A 104 8.48 -32.84 -5.78
N ARG A 105 7.64 -33.12 -4.78
CA ARG A 105 7.61 -32.47 -3.47
C ARG A 105 8.96 -32.56 -2.75
N GLN A 106 9.45 -31.40 -2.32
CA GLN A 106 10.67 -31.25 -1.53
C GLN A 106 10.33 -30.57 -0.20
N ASP A 107 10.23 -31.35 0.86
CA ASP A 107 10.11 -30.82 2.23
C ASP A 107 11.49 -30.33 2.71
N TYR A 108 11.52 -29.36 3.61
CA TYR A 108 12.73 -28.77 4.17
C TYR A 108 12.86 -29.06 5.66
N ILE A 109 14.07 -29.45 6.08
CA ILE A 109 14.43 -29.60 7.49
C ILE A 109 15.16 -28.33 7.92
N PHE A 110 14.57 -27.59 8.84
CA PHE A 110 15.16 -26.37 9.38
C PHE A 110 16.10 -26.65 10.56
N SER A 111 17.27 -26.03 10.53
CA SER A 111 18.14 -25.88 11.72
C SER A 111 17.77 -24.67 12.56
N GLN A 112 17.00 -23.75 11.97
CA GLN A 112 16.41 -22.57 12.57
C GLN A 112 15.12 -22.31 11.81
N GLU A 113 13.99 -22.29 12.49
CA GLU A 113 12.69 -21.99 11.89
C GLU A 113 12.61 -20.50 11.53
N ALA A 114 11.79 -20.20 10.53
CA ALA A 114 11.47 -18.83 10.19
C ALA A 114 10.52 -18.23 11.23
N GLY A 115 10.66 -16.94 11.50
CA GLY A 115 9.70 -16.18 12.29
C GLY A 115 8.46 -15.87 11.47
N SER A 116 7.29 -16.14 12.03
CA SER A 116 5.97 -15.73 11.49
C SER A 116 5.03 -15.37 12.63
N LEU A 117 3.96 -14.65 12.33
CA LEU A 117 2.93 -14.30 13.32
C LEU A 117 1.58 -14.86 12.87
N VAL A 118 1.00 -15.72 13.71
CA VAL A 118 -0.30 -16.34 13.47
C VAL A 118 -1.30 -15.82 14.50
N VAL A 119 -2.36 -15.17 14.03
CA VAL A 119 -3.49 -14.78 14.86
C VAL A 119 -4.55 -15.86 14.75
N SER A 120 -4.66 -16.71 15.76
CA SER A 120 -5.57 -17.86 15.74
C SER A 120 -7.03 -17.46 15.70
N ALA A 121 -7.89 -18.34 15.18
CA ALA A 121 -9.34 -18.16 15.24
C ALA A 121 -9.81 -17.90 16.69
N GLY A 122 -10.57 -16.81 16.88
CA GLY A 122 -11.02 -16.35 18.20
C GLY A 122 -10.00 -15.49 18.98
N ALA A 123 -8.83 -15.21 18.43
CA ALA A 123 -7.93 -14.17 18.89
C ALA A 123 -8.24 -12.83 18.20
N THR A 124 -7.63 -11.74 18.67
CA THR A 124 -7.77 -10.42 18.02
C THR A 124 -6.41 -9.74 17.85
N ILE A 125 -6.23 -9.07 16.70
CA ILE A 125 -5.09 -8.19 16.43
C ILE A 125 -5.58 -6.77 16.13
N VAL A 126 -4.98 -5.78 16.78
CA VAL A 126 -5.24 -4.36 16.52
C VAL A 126 -3.91 -3.70 16.13
N ALA A 127 -3.61 -3.72 14.84
CA ALA A 127 -2.49 -3.05 14.20
C ALA A 127 -3.01 -1.87 13.38
N ASP A 128 -3.26 -0.74 14.04
CA ASP A 128 -3.88 0.46 13.44
C ASP A 128 -2.82 1.55 13.28
N GLY A 129 -1.96 1.40 12.28
CA GLY A 129 -0.95 2.37 11.88
C GLY A 129 -1.54 3.60 11.18
N THR A 130 -0.68 4.52 10.76
CA THR A 130 -1.08 5.69 9.96
C THR A 130 -0.12 5.92 8.81
N SER A 131 -0.49 6.73 7.81
CA SER A 131 0.43 7.14 6.74
C SER A 131 1.72 7.80 7.26
N ASN A 132 1.69 8.44 8.43
CA ASN A 132 2.87 9.07 9.02
C ASN A 132 3.65 8.13 9.95
N CYS A 133 3.02 7.03 10.37
CA CYS A 133 3.58 6.10 11.35
C CYS A 133 3.11 4.68 10.99
N PRO A 134 3.52 4.13 9.84
CA PRO A 134 3.11 2.79 9.43
C PRO A 134 3.66 1.75 10.42
N ILE A 135 3.01 0.60 10.49
CA ILE A 135 3.54 -0.58 11.19
C ILE A 135 4.30 -1.39 10.15
N VAL A 136 5.54 -1.77 10.45
CA VAL A 136 6.38 -2.53 9.51
C VAL A 136 6.58 -3.94 10.02
N PHE A 137 6.28 -4.92 9.16
CA PHE A 137 6.75 -6.28 9.29
C PHE A 137 7.78 -6.58 8.20
N THR A 138 8.94 -7.08 8.59
CA THR A 138 10.05 -7.42 7.68
C THR A 138 10.87 -8.55 8.29
N TYR A 139 12.07 -8.81 7.78
CA TYR A 139 12.99 -9.81 8.32
C TYR A 139 14.08 -9.19 9.22
N GLU A 140 14.69 -10.00 10.09
CA GLU A 140 15.74 -9.59 11.06
C GLU A 140 16.97 -8.94 10.38
N GLY A 141 17.22 -9.25 9.11
CA GLY A 141 18.34 -8.70 8.34
C GLY A 141 18.02 -7.46 7.52
N ASP A 142 16.79 -6.93 7.57
CA ASP A 142 16.42 -5.68 6.90
C ASP A 142 17.08 -4.49 7.64
N PRO A 143 17.95 -3.70 7.00
CA PRO A 143 18.58 -2.54 7.61
C PRO A 143 17.63 -1.37 7.90
N MET A 144 16.39 -1.42 7.38
CA MET A 144 15.35 -0.40 7.57
C MET A 144 15.70 0.98 6.99
N ASP A 145 16.68 1.05 6.09
CA ASP A 145 17.13 2.27 5.42
C ASP A 145 16.82 2.30 3.92
N GLY A 146 16.01 1.34 3.45
CA GLY A 146 15.61 1.22 2.05
C GLY A 146 16.69 0.62 1.14
N SER A 147 17.78 0.06 1.68
CA SER A 147 18.87 -0.48 0.85
C SER A 147 18.69 -1.94 0.40
N SER A 148 17.70 -2.65 0.95
CA SER A 148 17.29 -3.96 0.43
C SER A 148 16.44 -3.75 -0.82
N GLY A 149 16.77 -4.40 -1.93
CA GLY A 149 15.93 -4.35 -3.13
C GLY A 149 14.77 -5.34 -3.07
N TYR A 150 13.81 -5.24 -4.00
CA TYR A 150 12.75 -6.26 -4.13
C TYR A 150 13.27 -7.63 -4.59
N ASP A 151 14.54 -7.74 -4.98
CA ASP A 151 15.23 -8.99 -5.30
C ASP A 151 15.59 -9.81 -4.04
N VAL A 152 15.42 -9.23 -2.86
CA VAL A 152 15.43 -9.95 -1.58
C VAL A 152 14.00 -10.43 -1.30
N ARG A 153 13.75 -11.73 -1.34
CA ARG A 153 12.43 -12.33 -1.10
C ARG A 153 12.54 -13.53 -0.18
N GLY A 154 11.45 -13.89 0.47
CA GLY A 154 11.34 -15.09 1.29
C GLY A 154 12.27 -15.19 2.48
N MET A 155 12.35 -14.10 3.23
CA MET A 155 13.24 -13.95 4.37
C MET A 155 12.57 -14.20 5.72
N TRP A 156 11.23 -14.29 5.78
CA TRP A 156 10.43 -14.63 6.97
C TRP A 156 9.04 -15.14 6.57
N GLY A 157 8.26 -15.72 7.50
CA GLY A 157 7.02 -16.46 7.20
C GLY A 157 5.72 -15.66 7.25
N GLY A 158 5.76 -14.34 7.12
CA GLY A 158 4.54 -13.53 6.95
C GLY A 158 3.63 -13.37 8.18
N LEU A 159 2.50 -12.70 7.93
CA LEU A 159 1.41 -12.48 8.88
C LEU A 159 0.18 -13.28 8.46
N ILE A 160 -0.25 -14.20 9.33
CA ILE A 160 -1.41 -15.07 9.10
C ILE A 160 -2.51 -14.68 10.08
N VAL A 161 -3.72 -14.45 9.57
CA VAL A 161 -4.90 -14.14 10.40
C VAL A 161 -6.00 -15.15 10.12
N CYS A 162 -6.27 -15.99 11.12
CA CYS A 162 -7.29 -17.02 11.08
C CYS A 162 -8.60 -16.51 11.74
N GLY A 163 -9.72 -16.79 11.10
CA GLY A 163 -11.08 -16.57 11.59
C GLY A 163 -11.92 -17.85 11.54
N ASP A 164 -13.23 -17.70 11.79
CA ASP A 164 -14.21 -18.81 11.81
C ASP A 164 -15.25 -18.71 10.68
N GLY A 165 -14.95 -17.92 9.65
CA GLY A 165 -15.79 -17.71 8.48
C GLY A 165 -15.99 -18.99 7.68
N ALA A 166 -17.11 -19.05 6.95
CA ALA A 166 -17.43 -20.21 6.12
C ALA A 166 -16.39 -20.43 5.01
N LEU A 167 -16.05 -21.69 4.80
CA LEU A 167 -15.22 -22.22 3.73
C LEU A 167 -16.03 -23.22 2.91
N ASN A 168 -15.58 -23.55 1.71
CA ASN A 168 -16.13 -24.63 0.89
C ASN A 168 -15.35 -25.96 1.01
N THR A 169 -14.55 -26.13 2.07
CA THR A 169 -13.86 -27.39 2.39
C THR A 169 -14.82 -28.46 2.93
N PHE A 170 -14.37 -29.72 2.99
CA PHE A 170 -15.25 -30.86 3.26
C PHE A 170 -15.92 -30.83 4.65
N ASP A 171 -15.19 -30.38 5.68
CA ASP A 171 -15.70 -30.29 7.04
C ASP A 171 -15.94 -28.85 7.52
N GLY A 172 -15.72 -27.86 6.64
CA GLY A 172 -15.87 -26.44 6.89
C GLY A 172 -14.72 -25.80 7.68
N ASN A 173 -13.65 -26.54 7.94
CA ASN A 173 -12.39 -26.02 8.49
C ASN A 173 -11.23 -26.41 7.58
N ASP A 174 -10.10 -25.75 7.79
CA ASP A 174 -8.85 -26.08 7.15
C ASP A 174 -7.65 -25.59 8.00
N GLU A 175 -6.44 -26.00 7.63
CA GLU A 175 -5.16 -25.65 8.23
C GLU A 175 -4.47 -24.56 7.41
N ALA A 176 -4.07 -23.44 8.03
CA ALA A 176 -3.38 -22.38 7.30
C ALA A 176 -2.09 -22.89 6.66
N GLU A 177 -1.98 -22.72 5.35
CA GLU A 177 -0.88 -23.23 4.53
C GLU A 177 0.49 -22.80 5.08
N GLY A 178 1.46 -23.72 5.00
CA GLY A 178 2.82 -23.52 5.50
C GLY A 178 2.93 -23.49 7.03
N VAL A 179 1.84 -23.41 7.80
CA VAL A 179 1.90 -23.27 9.26
C VAL A 179 1.73 -24.61 9.96
N VAL A 180 2.78 -25.05 10.65
CA VAL A 180 2.72 -26.22 11.55
C VAL A 180 2.71 -25.77 13.01
N ASP A 181 1.76 -26.28 13.81
CA ASP A 181 1.75 -26.09 15.27
C ASP A 181 2.34 -27.33 15.98
N PRO A 182 3.63 -27.29 16.39
CA PRO A 182 4.30 -28.45 16.99
C PRO A 182 3.73 -28.84 18.37
N THR A 183 2.92 -27.98 18.97
CA THR A 183 2.30 -28.23 20.28
C THR A 183 1.05 -29.12 20.18
N GLY A 184 0.51 -29.28 18.96
CA GLY A 184 -0.73 -30.02 18.70
C GLY A 184 -1.99 -29.33 19.25
N GLN A 185 -1.93 -28.01 19.47
CA GLN A 185 -3.09 -27.20 19.85
C GLN A 185 -3.93 -26.78 18.64
N ASN A 186 -3.44 -27.02 17.42
CA ASN A 186 -4.11 -26.72 16.15
C ASN A 186 -4.51 -25.24 16.03
N ARG A 187 -3.61 -24.35 16.45
CA ARG A 187 -3.85 -22.90 16.52
C ARG A 187 -3.85 -22.18 15.15
N HIS A 188 -3.46 -22.89 14.10
CA HIS A 188 -3.49 -22.46 12.71
C HIS A 188 -4.75 -22.95 11.97
N VAL A 189 -5.61 -23.73 12.63
CA VAL A 189 -6.89 -24.15 12.06
C VAL A 189 -7.84 -22.97 12.01
N TYR A 190 -8.48 -22.79 10.86
CA TYR A 190 -9.46 -21.75 10.58
C TYR A 190 -10.72 -22.35 9.97
N GLY A 191 -11.72 -21.52 9.77
CA GLY A 191 -13.01 -21.93 9.23
C GLY A 191 -14.06 -22.21 10.30
N GLY A 192 -15.27 -22.45 9.85
CA GLY A 192 -16.43 -22.67 10.69
C GLY A 192 -17.72 -22.71 9.87
N ASP A 193 -18.85 -22.86 10.55
CA ASP A 193 -20.16 -22.90 9.88
C ASP A 193 -20.69 -21.51 9.46
N GLY A 194 -19.86 -20.47 9.59
CA GLY A 194 -20.21 -19.08 9.24
C GLY A 194 -21.28 -18.45 10.15
N THR A 195 -21.52 -18.95 11.36
CA THR A 195 -22.59 -18.42 12.23
C THR A 195 -22.18 -17.26 13.12
N LEU A 196 -20.88 -17.05 13.37
CA LEU A 196 -20.39 -16.09 14.37
C LEU A 196 -19.66 -14.88 13.79
N TYR A 197 -18.98 -15.01 12.64
CA TYR A 197 -18.22 -13.95 11.95
C TYR A 197 -17.61 -12.87 12.86
N PRO A 198 -16.93 -13.23 13.97
CA PRO A 198 -16.34 -12.25 14.84
C PRO A 198 -15.21 -11.53 14.09
N SER A 199 -15.05 -10.24 14.39
CA SER A 199 -13.91 -9.48 13.90
C SER A 199 -12.60 -10.08 14.43
N SER A 200 -11.64 -10.34 13.54
CA SER A 200 -10.25 -10.64 13.90
C SER A 200 -9.48 -9.36 14.28
N GLY A 201 -10.10 -8.18 14.12
CA GLY A 201 -9.62 -6.89 14.59
C GLY A 201 -9.34 -5.88 13.47
N VAL A 202 -8.20 -5.21 13.52
CA VAL A 202 -7.83 -4.10 12.62
C VAL A 202 -6.41 -4.29 12.09
N LEU A 203 -6.28 -4.27 10.78
CA LEU A 203 -5.02 -4.15 10.04
C LEU A 203 -5.12 -2.87 9.20
N ARG A 204 -4.39 -1.82 9.59
CA ARG A 204 -4.33 -0.56 8.85
C ARG A 204 -2.93 0.05 8.74
N HIS A 205 -2.52 0.46 7.55
CA HIS A 205 -1.17 1.01 7.26
C HIS A 205 -0.06 0.04 7.68
N LEU A 206 -0.11 -1.17 7.11
CA LEU A 206 0.88 -2.21 7.32
C LEU A 206 1.80 -2.32 6.11
N SER A 207 3.10 -2.28 6.38
CA SER A 207 4.16 -2.52 5.42
C SER A 207 4.73 -3.92 5.63
N LEU A 208 4.37 -4.86 4.75
CA LEU A 208 4.82 -6.25 4.79
C LEU A 208 5.89 -6.44 3.71
N ARG A 209 7.12 -6.78 4.11
CA ARG A 209 8.26 -6.81 3.18
C ARG A 209 9.00 -8.13 3.24
N HIS A 210 9.52 -8.59 2.11
CA HIS A 210 10.48 -9.70 2.06
C HIS A 210 9.93 -10.99 2.71
N ALA A 211 8.61 -11.14 2.75
CA ALA A 211 7.91 -12.23 3.42
C ALA A 211 7.88 -13.49 2.54
N SER A 212 7.12 -14.48 2.99
CA SER A 212 6.99 -15.82 2.40
C SER A 212 8.28 -16.62 2.25
N THR A 213 8.59 -17.43 3.26
CA THR A 213 9.64 -18.44 3.15
C THR A 213 9.02 -19.81 3.34
N SER A 214 9.57 -20.82 2.68
CA SER A 214 9.11 -22.19 2.89
C SER A 214 9.23 -22.56 4.37
N MET A 215 8.17 -23.13 4.93
CA MET A 215 8.06 -23.51 6.35
C MET A 215 8.15 -25.02 6.58
N GLY A 216 8.33 -25.81 5.52
CA GLY A 216 9.12 -27.03 5.55
C GLY A 216 8.44 -28.37 5.41
N ILE A 217 7.22 -28.57 5.90
CA ILE A 217 6.56 -29.87 5.80
C ILE A 217 5.17 -29.65 5.23
N SER A 218 4.94 -30.11 4.01
CA SER A 218 3.63 -29.94 3.38
C SER A 218 2.61 -30.73 4.20
N GLN A 219 1.60 -30.02 4.70
CA GLN A 219 0.32 -30.62 5.03
C GLN A 219 -0.21 -31.25 3.74
N PHE A 220 -0.93 -32.37 3.83
CA PHE A 220 -1.20 -33.23 2.66
C PHE A 220 -1.67 -32.43 1.44
N GLU A 221 -0.84 -32.38 0.39
CA GLU A 221 -1.12 -31.70 -0.89
C GLU A 221 -1.12 -30.15 -0.84
N ASN A 222 -1.34 -29.50 0.32
CA ASN A 222 -1.10 -28.07 0.53
C ASN A 222 0.38 -27.71 0.31
N GLY A 223 0.63 -26.50 -0.19
CA GLY A 223 1.97 -26.00 -0.45
C GLY A 223 2.77 -25.75 0.83
N LEU A 224 4.01 -25.33 0.60
CA LEU A 224 5.07 -25.33 1.60
C LEU A 224 5.40 -23.94 2.13
N GLU A 225 4.73 -22.92 1.59
CA GLU A 225 5.05 -21.52 1.72
C GLU A 225 3.86 -20.77 2.33
N THR A 226 4.13 -19.63 2.96
CA THR A 226 3.13 -18.77 3.60
C THR A 226 3.13 -17.45 2.87
N ASN A 227 2.07 -16.66 2.86
CA ASN A 227 2.08 -15.40 2.09
C ASN A 227 2.55 -14.19 2.89
N ALA A 228 2.73 -13.02 2.26
CA ALA A 228 3.10 -11.84 3.04
C ALA A 228 1.99 -11.47 4.03
N LEU A 229 0.74 -11.51 3.55
CA LEU A 229 -0.47 -11.54 4.37
C LEU A 229 -1.36 -12.70 3.95
N THR A 230 -1.71 -13.57 4.88
CA THR A 230 -2.72 -14.61 4.69
C THR A 230 -3.95 -14.30 5.52
N LEU A 231 -5.13 -14.27 4.89
CA LEU A 231 -6.42 -14.06 5.55
C LEU A 231 -7.27 -15.32 5.41
N CYS A 232 -7.35 -16.13 6.46
CA CYS A 232 -8.02 -17.43 6.43
C CYS A 232 -9.34 -17.37 7.20
N GLY A 233 -10.49 -17.54 6.54
CA GLY A 233 -11.82 -17.53 7.15
C GLY A 233 -12.17 -16.23 7.88
N VAL A 234 -11.61 -15.09 7.45
CA VAL A 234 -11.74 -13.83 8.20
C VAL A 234 -13.14 -13.22 8.01
N GLY A 235 -13.72 -12.73 9.12
CA GLY A 235 -15.07 -12.14 9.12
C GLY A 235 -15.14 -10.72 8.52
N PRO A 236 -16.34 -10.26 8.09
CA PRO A 236 -16.54 -8.96 7.43
C PRO A 236 -16.44 -7.76 8.37
N GLU A 237 -16.49 -7.98 9.69
CA GLU A 237 -16.26 -6.95 10.71
C GLU A 237 -14.77 -6.66 10.96
N THR A 238 -13.87 -7.42 10.34
CA THR A 238 -12.43 -7.15 10.37
C THR A 238 -12.11 -5.99 9.43
N THR A 239 -11.32 -5.03 9.89
CA THR A 239 -10.84 -3.92 9.04
C THR A 239 -9.50 -4.30 8.43
N VAL A 240 -9.41 -4.34 7.10
CA VAL A 240 -8.16 -4.56 6.36
C VAL A 240 -8.02 -3.46 5.31
N GLU A 241 -7.23 -2.43 5.62
CA GLU A 241 -7.11 -1.24 4.78
C GLU A 241 -5.67 -0.71 4.71
N TYR A 242 -5.23 -0.17 3.57
CA TYR A 242 -3.88 0.39 3.43
C TYR A 242 -2.80 -0.64 3.81
N ILE A 243 -2.77 -1.74 3.06
CA ILE A 243 -1.77 -2.78 3.21
C ILE A 243 -0.84 -2.71 2.01
N GLU A 244 0.47 -2.72 2.23
CA GLU A 244 1.41 -3.07 1.18
C GLU A 244 2.05 -4.43 1.47
N ALA A 245 2.19 -5.22 0.41
CA ALA A 245 2.97 -6.44 0.39
C ALA A 245 4.01 -6.32 -0.73
N VAL A 246 5.28 -6.35 -0.36
CA VAL A 246 6.38 -6.11 -1.29
C VAL A 246 7.42 -7.22 -1.17
N ALA A 247 7.83 -7.75 -2.31
CA ALA A 247 8.90 -8.74 -2.38
C ALA A 247 8.61 -10.01 -1.54
N SER A 248 7.36 -10.49 -1.59
CA SER A 248 7.06 -11.82 -1.07
C SER A 248 7.77 -12.89 -1.90
N GLY A 249 8.23 -13.96 -1.27
CA GLY A 249 8.76 -15.18 -1.92
C GLY A 249 7.69 -16.07 -2.56
N ASP A 250 6.42 -15.72 -2.36
CA ASP A 250 5.22 -16.35 -2.89
C ASP A 250 4.24 -15.19 -3.21
N ASP A 251 3.00 -15.20 -2.73
CA ASP A 251 2.05 -14.12 -2.96
C ASP A 251 2.20 -12.92 -2.03
N GLY A 252 1.70 -11.79 -2.53
CA GLY A 252 1.51 -10.59 -1.71
C GLY A 252 0.42 -10.78 -0.65
N VAL A 253 -0.80 -11.03 -1.10
CA VAL A 253 -1.95 -11.25 -0.22
C VAL A 253 -2.71 -12.45 -0.76
N GLN A 254 -2.98 -13.42 0.11
CA GLN A 254 -3.83 -14.57 -0.21
C GLN A 254 -5.01 -14.63 0.77
N ILE A 255 -6.20 -14.89 0.24
CA ILE A 255 -7.45 -14.91 1.02
C ILE A 255 -8.14 -16.26 0.85
N PHE A 256 -8.23 -17.01 1.94
CA PHE A 256 -8.95 -18.28 1.98
C PHE A 256 -10.32 -18.08 2.63
N GLY A 257 -11.39 -18.13 1.83
CA GLY A 257 -12.77 -18.12 2.30
C GLY A 257 -13.18 -16.92 3.17
N GLY A 258 -14.29 -17.07 3.89
CA GLY A 258 -14.83 -16.01 4.73
C GLY A 258 -15.41 -14.81 3.95
N LEU A 259 -15.57 -13.68 4.64
CA LEU A 259 -16.26 -12.49 4.15
C LEU A 259 -15.45 -11.20 4.37
N VAL A 260 -14.15 -11.31 4.64
CA VAL A 260 -13.30 -10.16 4.89
C VAL A 260 -13.36 -9.19 3.72
N ASN A 261 -13.48 -7.90 4.02
CA ASN A 261 -13.45 -6.86 3.01
C ASN A 261 -12.10 -6.16 3.05
N VAL A 262 -11.52 -5.88 1.88
CA VAL A 262 -10.16 -5.33 1.74
C VAL A 262 -10.17 -4.06 0.90
N ARG A 263 -9.46 -3.02 1.34
CA ARG A 263 -9.37 -1.75 0.60
C ARG A 263 -7.96 -1.17 0.60
N TYR A 264 -7.55 -0.53 -0.48
CA TYR A 264 -6.20 0.07 -0.57
C TYR A 264 -5.11 -0.98 -0.34
N LEU A 265 -5.06 -1.99 -1.23
CA LEU A 265 -4.04 -3.04 -1.24
C LEU A 265 -2.99 -2.72 -2.30
N GLY A 266 -1.72 -2.57 -1.90
CA GLY A 266 -0.59 -2.38 -2.81
C GLY A 266 0.28 -3.63 -2.81
N LEU A 267 0.39 -4.29 -3.96
CA LEU A 267 1.04 -5.59 -4.10
C LEU A 267 2.13 -5.41 -5.15
N ALA A 268 3.40 -5.54 -4.78
CA ALA A 268 4.49 -5.24 -5.71
C ALA A 268 5.63 -6.23 -5.64
N PHE A 269 6.01 -6.74 -6.82
CA PHE A 269 7.22 -7.54 -7.00
C PHE A 269 7.26 -8.79 -6.12
N ASN A 270 6.09 -9.37 -5.83
CA ASN A 270 5.95 -10.70 -5.24
C ASN A 270 6.42 -11.75 -6.26
N GLN A 271 6.86 -12.91 -5.78
CA GLN A 271 7.47 -13.91 -6.64
C GLN A 271 6.42 -14.58 -7.52
N GLU A 272 5.30 -14.99 -6.92
CA GLU A 272 4.15 -15.58 -7.58
C GLU A 272 3.12 -14.47 -7.80
N ASP A 273 2.06 -14.40 -7.01
CA ASP A 273 0.93 -13.55 -7.36
C ASP A 273 0.80 -12.28 -6.51
N GLY A 274 0.16 -11.27 -7.11
CA GLY A 274 -0.15 -10.05 -6.39
C GLY A 274 -1.20 -10.33 -5.31
N LEU A 275 -2.40 -10.62 -5.78
CA LEU A 275 -3.55 -11.03 -4.99
C LEU A 275 -3.96 -12.43 -5.42
N GLU A 276 -4.06 -13.32 -4.45
CA GLU A 276 -4.67 -14.63 -4.64
C GLU A 276 -5.90 -14.80 -3.73
N TYR A 277 -6.88 -15.58 -4.17
CA TYR A 277 -7.92 -16.05 -3.28
C TYR A 277 -8.39 -17.45 -3.64
N ASP A 278 -8.88 -18.12 -2.61
CA ASP A 278 -9.49 -19.44 -2.73
C ASP A 278 -10.54 -19.69 -1.63
N GLN A 279 -11.03 -20.93 -1.52
CA GLN A 279 -11.84 -21.51 -0.47
C GLN A 279 -13.17 -20.80 -0.21
N GLY A 280 -13.76 -20.24 -1.26
CA GLY A 280 -15.10 -19.70 -1.18
C GLY A 280 -15.17 -18.26 -0.70
N TRP A 281 -14.14 -17.43 -0.93
CA TRP A 281 -14.16 -16.03 -0.49
C TRP A 281 -15.30 -15.24 -1.15
N GLN A 282 -16.13 -14.59 -0.33
CA GLN A 282 -17.28 -13.79 -0.79
C GLN A 282 -17.26 -12.34 -0.29
N GLY A 283 -16.08 -11.82 0.05
CA GLY A 283 -15.91 -10.45 0.50
C GLY A 283 -15.90 -9.42 -0.63
N ASN A 284 -15.66 -8.16 -0.24
CA ASN A 284 -15.54 -7.03 -1.15
C ASN A 284 -14.09 -6.52 -1.22
N GLY A 285 -13.65 -6.11 -2.41
CA GLY A 285 -12.35 -5.50 -2.66
C GLY A 285 -12.45 -4.15 -3.38
N GLN A 286 -11.72 -3.12 -2.93
CA GLN A 286 -11.65 -1.85 -3.66
C GLN A 286 -10.29 -1.15 -3.59
N PHE A 287 -9.84 -0.53 -4.69
CA PHE A 287 -8.53 0.14 -4.78
C PHE A 287 -7.40 -0.85 -4.54
N ILE A 288 -7.28 -1.82 -5.45
CA ILE A 288 -6.24 -2.85 -5.42
C ILE A 288 -5.24 -2.52 -6.52
N PHE A 289 -3.96 -2.45 -6.15
CA PHE A 289 -2.86 -2.21 -7.06
C PHE A 289 -1.93 -3.42 -7.04
N SER A 290 -1.62 -3.97 -8.21
CA SER A 290 -0.64 -5.05 -8.39
C SER A 290 0.37 -4.65 -9.46
N ILE A 291 1.67 -4.89 -9.21
CA ILE A 291 2.72 -4.70 -10.21
C ILE A 291 3.72 -5.85 -10.23
N THR A 292 4.00 -6.37 -11.43
CA THR A 292 4.94 -7.47 -11.66
C THR A 292 6.19 -7.01 -12.42
N ASP A 293 7.28 -7.76 -12.24
CA ASP A 293 8.55 -7.72 -12.97
C ASP A 293 9.05 -9.15 -13.23
N GLU A 294 8.30 -9.93 -14.01
CA GLU A 294 8.61 -11.33 -14.35
C GLU A 294 10.03 -11.49 -14.91
N LEU A 295 10.51 -10.47 -15.64
CA LEU A 295 11.87 -10.43 -16.18
C LEU A 295 12.97 -10.50 -15.09
N ASN A 296 12.63 -10.20 -13.84
CA ASN A 296 13.47 -10.33 -12.65
C ASN A 296 12.89 -11.33 -11.62
N GLY A 297 12.06 -12.28 -12.09
CA GLY A 297 11.48 -13.36 -11.31
C GLY A 297 10.51 -12.87 -10.23
N ALA A 298 9.79 -11.79 -10.50
CA ALA A 298 8.79 -11.22 -9.61
C ALA A 298 7.45 -11.15 -10.35
N GLY A 299 6.60 -12.16 -10.23
CA GLY A 299 5.26 -12.12 -10.79
C GLY A 299 5.05 -13.21 -11.82
N ASP A 300 4.30 -14.24 -11.43
CA ASP A 300 3.71 -15.22 -12.33
C ASP A 300 2.39 -14.68 -12.88
N HIS A 301 1.52 -14.15 -12.00
CA HIS A 301 0.30 -13.42 -12.36
C HIS A 301 0.16 -12.10 -11.59
N GLY A 302 -0.63 -11.18 -12.15
CA GLY A 302 -1.08 -9.99 -11.39
C GLY A 302 -1.99 -10.37 -10.23
N GLY A 303 -2.80 -11.41 -10.43
CA GLY A 303 -3.52 -12.14 -9.40
C GLY A 303 -4.02 -13.49 -9.91
N ASP A 304 -4.13 -14.45 -9.00
CA ASP A 304 -4.63 -15.79 -9.29
C ASP A 304 -5.92 -16.04 -8.50
N TYR A 305 -6.97 -16.41 -9.21
CA TYR A 305 -8.31 -16.49 -8.68
C TYR A 305 -8.73 -17.95 -8.71
N GLU A 306 -8.83 -18.53 -7.53
CA GLU A 306 -9.20 -19.93 -7.31
C GLU A 306 -10.57 -20.05 -6.63
N GLY A 307 -11.24 -21.15 -6.94
CA GLY A 307 -12.57 -21.46 -6.44
C GLY A 307 -12.61 -22.60 -5.44
N ASP A 308 -11.57 -23.44 -5.40
CA ASP A 308 -11.46 -24.55 -4.49
C ASP A 308 -10.06 -24.90 -3.99
N ASP A 309 -10.06 -25.59 -2.85
CA ASP A 309 -8.91 -26.30 -2.29
C ASP A 309 -8.77 -27.63 -3.04
N TYR A 310 -8.22 -27.55 -4.26
CA TYR A 310 -7.95 -28.67 -5.16
C TYR A 310 -7.22 -29.83 -4.43
N GLU A 311 -6.46 -29.49 -3.40
CA GLU A 311 -5.60 -30.34 -2.58
C GLU A 311 -6.35 -31.34 -1.71
N GLU A 312 -7.58 -31.05 -1.26
CA GLU A 312 -8.27 -31.96 -0.34
C GLU A 312 -9.14 -32.97 -1.10
N PHE A 313 -9.95 -32.56 -2.09
CA PHE A 313 -10.74 -33.38 -3.02
C PHE A 313 -11.36 -32.45 -4.09
N ASP A 314 -11.36 -32.80 -5.40
CA ASP A 314 -12.16 -32.10 -6.45
C ASP A 314 -13.55 -31.74 -5.89
N VAL A 315 -13.77 -30.48 -5.49
CA VAL A 315 -15.08 -30.09 -4.98
C VAL A 315 -15.95 -29.83 -6.19
N ASP A 316 -17.04 -30.60 -6.27
CA ASP A 316 -18.05 -30.29 -7.24
C ASP A 316 -18.82 -29.02 -6.82
N MET A 317 -19.62 -28.48 -7.74
CA MET A 317 -20.55 -27.37 -7.52
C MET A 317 -21.66 -27.65 -6.46
N THR A 318 -21.42 -28.51 -5.47
CA THR A 318 -22.26 -28.67 -4.28
C THR A 318 -21.60 -28.16 -3.01
N PHE A 319 -20.29 -27.88 -3.04
CA PHE A 319 -19.57 -27.23 -1.94
C PHE A 319 -19.74 -25.71 -2.04
N MET A 320 -20.33 -25.14 -0.99
CA MET A 320 -20.67 -23.73 -0.89
C MET A 320 -20.05 -23.17 0.39
N PRO A 321 -19.57 -21.92 0.39
CA PRO A 321 -19.69 -20.89 -0.65
C PRO A 321 -18.73 -21.04 -1.85
N TYR A 322 -19.12 -20.62 -3.06
CA TYR A 322 -18.13 -20.42 -4.15
C TYR A 322 -17.34 -19.13 -3.94
N SER A 323 -16.08 -19.12 -4.38
CA SER A 323 -15.27 -17.91 -4.48
C SER A 323 -15.95 -16.99 -5.49
N ASN A 324 -16.51 -15.89 -5.02
CA ASN A 324 -17.16 -14.90 -5.86
C ASN A 324 -17.11 -13.51 -5.19
N PRO A 325 -15.91 -12.95 -5.00
CA PRO A 325 -15.78 -11.63 -4.42
C PRO A 325 -16.27 -10.53 -5.37
N MET A 326 -16.67 -9.40 -4.80
CA MET A 326 -17.02 -8.19 -5.55
C MET A 326 -15.88 -7.19 -5.53
N LEU A 327 -15.24 -7.00 -6.68
CA LEU A 327 -14.01 -6.23 -6.84
C LEU A 327 -14.26 -4.98 -7.69
N HIS A 328 -13.89 -3.82 -7.17
CA HIS A 328 -13.99 -2.54 -7.85
C HIS A 328 -12.64 -1.83 -7.91
N ASN A 329 -12.39 -1.09 -8.99
CA ASN A 329 -11.27 -0.14 -9.04
C ASN A 329 -9.91 -0.79 -8.80
N GLN A 330 -9.56 -1.80 -9.59
CA GLN A 330 -8.24 -2.44 -9.56
C GLN A 330 -7.33 -1.84 -10.63
N THR A 331 -6.02 -1.72 -10.37
CA THR A 331 -5.00 -1.35 -11.37
C THR A 331 -3.88 -2.36 -11.33
N TYR A 332 -3.73 -3.17 -12.37
CA TYR A 332 -2.71 -4.19 -12.48
C TYR A 332 -1.73 -3.79 -13.60
N ILE A 333 -0.43 -3.82 -13.31
CA ILE A 333 0.64 -3.46 -14.25
C ILE A 333 1.61 -4.63 -14.38
N GLY A 334 1.69 -5.17 -15.59
CA GLY A 334 2.57 -6.27 -15.91
C GLY A 334 3.91 -5.82 -16.45
N LYS A 335 4.84 -6.77 -16.50
CA LYS A 335 6.05 -6.66 -17.31
C LYS A 335 6.54 -8.03 -17.74
N GLY A 336 6.74 -8.20 -19.04
CA GLY A 336 7.12 -9.48 -19.63
C GLY A 336 5.93 -10.17 -20.27
N THR A 337 5.80 -11.46 -20.01
CA THR A 337 4.78 -12.38 -20.53
C THR A 337 3.78 -12.86 -19.48
N ALA A 338 3.91 -12.43 -18.22
CA ALA A 338 2.96 -12.71 -17.15
C ALA A 338 1.51 -12.42 -17.58
N THR A 339 0.57 -13.10 -16.94
CA THR A 339 -0.86 -12.94 -17.14
C THR A 339 -1.43 -11.99 -16.08
N ALA A 340 -2.39 -11.12 -16.44
CA ALA A 340 -2.91 -10.16 -15.48
C ALA A 340 -3.77 -10.85 -14.41
N ILE A 341 -4.72 -11.68 -14.84
CA ILE A 341 -5.57 -12.49 -13.96
C ILE A 341 -5.63 -13.90 -14.52
N ARG A 342 -5.38 -14.90 -13.69
CA ARG A 342 -5.75 -16.27 -13.97
C ARG A 342 -6.99 -16.64 -13.17
N MET A 343 -7.89 -17.39 -13.78
CA MET A 343 -9.11 -17.90 -13.14
C MET A 343 -9.19 -19.39 -13.38
N HIS A 344 -9.16 -20.18 -12.31
CA HIS A 344 -9.18 -21.64 -12.39
C HIS A 344 -9.93 -22.27 -11.20
N ASN A 345 -10.04 -23.60 -11.20
CA ASN A 345 -10.54 -24.38 -10.06
C ASN A 345 -11.92 -23.89 -9.55
N GLY A 346 -12.84 -23.52 -10.45
CA GLY A 346 -14.18 -23.07 -10.07
C GLY A 346 -14.28 -21.62 -9.59
N ALA A 347 -13.29 -20.76 -9.88
CA ALA A 347 -13.31 -19.37 -9.45
C ALA A 347 -14.37 -18.51 -10.15
N GLY A 348 -15.03 -17.66 -9.37
CA GLY A 348 -15.94 -16.61 -9.84
C GLY A 348 -15.45 -15.23 -9.42
N VAL A 349 -15.93 -14.20 -10.11
CA VAL A 349 -15.65 -12.81 -9.72
C VAL A 349 -16.72 -11.84 -10.21
N ARG A 350 -17.06 -10.84 -9.39
CA ARG A 350 -17.85 -9.67 -9.79
C ARG A 350 -16.95 -8.43 -9.87
N MET A 351 -16.35 -8.22 -11.05
CA MET A 351 -15.32 -7.23 -11.31
C MET A 351 -15.82 -6.01 -12.07
N TYR A 352 -15.51 -4.81 -11.54
CA TYR A 352 -15.94 -3.54 -12.12
C TYR A 352 -14.82 -2.50 -12.15
N ASN A 353 -14.86 -1.61 -13.15
CA ASN A 353 -14.10 -0.34 -13.19
C ASN A 353 -12.59 -0.51 -12.99
N SER A 354 -12.00 -1.59 -13.49
CA SER A 354 -10.59 -1.95 -13.30
C SER A 354 -9.76 -1.72 -14.55
N LEU A 355 -8.45 -1.58 -14.38
CA LEU A 355 -7.46 -1.38 -15.42
C LEU A 355 -6.39 -2.48 -15.35
N PHE A 356 -6.14 -3.12 -16.48
CA PHE A 356 -5.08 -4.12 -16.65
C PHE A 356 -4.16 -3.68 -17.77
N THR A 357 -2.85 -3.66 -17.54
CA THR A 357 -1.94 -3.17 -18.57
C THR A 357 -0.56 -3.81 -18.57
N HIS A 358 0.09 -3.89 -19.74
CA HIS A 358 1.47 -4.38 -19.93
C HIS A 358 1.70 -5.86 -19.58
N TYR A 359 0.66 -6.69 -19.72
CA TYR A 359 0.76 -8.15 -19.55
C TYR A 359 0.82 -8.87 -20.89
N GLY A 360 1.39 -10.08 -20.89
CA GLY A 360 1.36 -10.97 -22.06
C GLY A 360 -0.07 -11.43 -22.39
N LEU A 361 -0.88 -11.63 -21.35
CA LEU A 361 -2.29 -12.00 -21.43
C LEU A 361 -3.11 -11.22 -20.40
N GLY A 362 -4.35 -10.86 -20.74
CA GLY A 362 -5.24 -10.13 -19.85
C GLY A 362 -5.86 -11.05 -18.79
N ILE A 363 -6.92 -11.75 -19.14
CA ILE A 363 -7.55 -12.75 -18.26
C ILE A 363 -7.44 -14.13 -18.90
N ASP A 364 -6.89 -15.09 -18.16
CA ASP A 364 -6.90 -16.51 -18.52
C ASP A 364 -8.08 -17.20 -17.83
N PHE A 365 -8.91 -17.89 -18.61
CA PHE A 365 -10.01 -18.70 -18.13
C PHE A 365 -9.71 -20.18 -18.37
N GLU A 366 -9.61 -20.93 -17.28
CA GLU A 366 -9.54 -22.38 -17.33
C GLU A 366 -10.86 -23.00 -17.82
N ASP A 367 -10.72 -24.08 -18.58
CA ASP A 367 -11.80 -24.96 -19.03
C ASP A 367 -11.38 -26.45 -18.88
N GLU A 368 -11.32 -26.95 -17.65
CA GLU A 368 -10.95 -28.33 -17.32
C GLU A 368 -12.03 -28.99 -16.42
N ASP A 369 -12.68 -30.06 -16.93
CA ASP A 369 -13.73 -30.86 -16.25
C ASP A 369 -13.17 -31.49 -14.95
N PRO A 370 -13.88 -31.48 -13.79
CA PRO A 370 -15.33 -31.42 -13.69
C PRO A 370 -16.00 -30.11 -13.27
N CYS A 371 -15.26 -29.12 -12.74
CA CYS A 371 -15.78 -27.82 -12.31
C CYS A 371 -14.68 -26.75 -12.44
N ASP A 372 -14.87 -25.78 -13.34
CA ASP A 372 -13.89 -24.75 -13.66
C ASP A 372 -14.49 -23.32 -13.61
N ALA A 373 -13.66 -22.32 -13.89
CA ALA A 373 -14.09 -20.92 -13.94
C ALA A 373 -15.17 -20.66 -15.01
N TRP A 374 -15.25 -21.50 -16.04
CA TRP A 374 -16.22 -21.40 -17.12
C TRP A 374 -17.64 -21.80 -16.66
N GLU A 375 -17.81 -22.79 -15.79
CA GLU A 375 -19.14 -23.09 -15.22
C GLU A 375 -19.73 -21.91 -14.43
N LEU A 376 -18.92 -21.22 -13.63
CA LEU A 376 -19.40 -20.05 -12.86
C LEU A 376 -19.81 -18.90 -13.76
N PHE A 377 -19.13 -18.74 -14.89
CA PHE A 377 -19.55 -17.81 -15.93
C PHE A 377 -20.92 -18.19 -16.51
N LEU A 378 -21.16 -19.45 -16.86
CA LEU A 378 -22.45 -19.91 -17.39
C LEU A 378 -23.61 -19.75 -16.38
N PHE A 379 -23.33 -19.87 -15.09
CA PHE A 379 -24.32 -19.61 -14.03
C PHE A 379 -24.57 -18.12 -13.76
N GLY A 380 -23.77 -17.24 -14.37
CA GLY A 380 -23.85 -15.79 -14.19
C GLY A 380 -23.26 -15.29 -12.87
N GLU A 381 -22.44 -16.12 -12.23
CA GLU A 381 -21.71 -15.76 -11.01
C GLU A 381 -20.47 -14.92 -11.35
N THR A 382 -19.85 -15.14 -12.52
CA THR A 382 -18.78 -14.28 -13.05
C THR A 382 -19.35 -13.11 -13.85
N GLN A 383 -19.05 -11.89 -13.40
CA GLN A 383 -19.52 -10.62 -13.96
C GLN A 383 -18.33 -9.68 -14.14
N ILE A 384 -18.02 -9.28 -15.37
CA ILE A 384 -16.85 -8.46 -15.70
C ILE A 384 -17.37 -7.26 -16.47
N HIS A 385 -17.35 -6.07 -15.86
CA HIS A 385 -17.99 -4.88 -16.41
C HIS A 385 -17.12 -3.64 -16.36
N ASN A 386 -17.16 -2.85 -17.42
CA ASN A 386 -16.55 -1.52 -17.50
C ASN A 386 -15.05 -1.48 -17.18
N ASN A 387 -14.30 -2.50 -17.60
CA ASN A 387 -12.85 -2.56 -17.40
C ASN A 387 -12.08 -2.05 -18.63
N ARG A 388 -10.84 -1.63 -18.43
CA ARG A 388 -9.91 -1.19 -19.48
C ARG A 388 -8.70 -2.08 -19.52
N PHE A 389 -8.27 -2.35 -20.75
CA PHE A 389 -7.10 -3.14 -21.06
C PHE A 389 -6.15 -2.30 -21.91
N TRP A 390 -4.85 -2.42 -21.69
CA TRP A 390 -3.89 -1.70 -22.53
C TRP A 390 -2.55 -2.41 -22.61
N ALA A 391 -1.93 -2.44 -23.79
CA ALA A 391 -0.68 -3.17 -23.99
C ALA A 391 -0.78 -4.63 -23.48
N ILE A 392 -1.87 -5.31 -23.85
CA ILE A 392 -2.06 -6.73 -23.57
C ILE A 392 -1.71 -7.51 -24.83
N GLY A 393 -0.73 -8.41 -24.74
CA GLY A 393 -0.19 -9.10 -25.90
C GLY A 393 0.25 -8.13 -27.01
N ASP A 394 0.13 -8.57 -28.27
CA ASP A 394 0.57 -7.79 -29.45
C ASP A 394 -0.57 -7.01 -30.13
N SER A 395 -1.78 -6.97 -29.56
CA SER A 395 -2.94 -6.34 -30.20
C SER A 395 -3.92 -5.69 -29.23
N SER A 396 -4.75 -4.76 -29.74
CA SER A 396 -5.87 -4.18 -28.98
C SER A 396 -7.19 -4.95 -29.18
N GLY A 397 -7.13 -6.16 -29.74
CA GLY A 397 -8.29 -7.02 -29.98
C GLY A 397 -8.72 -7.74 -28.71
N ILE A 398 -10.02 -7.91 -28.54
CA ILE A 398 -10.59 -8.61 -27.38
C ILE A 398 -10.08 -10.06 -27.28
N ALA A 399 -9.82 -10.72 -28.41
CA ALA A 399 -9.27 -12.09 -28.46
C ALA A 399 -7.88 -12.25 -27.82
N GLU A 400 -7.13 -11.16 -27.62
CA GLU A 400 -5.84 -11.18 -26.90
C GLU A 400 -6.00 -10.73 -25.43
N MET A 401 -7.10 -10.06 -25.09
CA MET A 401 -7.38 -9.64 -23.71
C MET A 401 -7.89 -10.78 -22.85
N ILE A 402 -8.43 -11.82 -23.49
CA ILE A 402 -8.94 -12.99 -22.82
C ILE A 402 -8.55 -14.23 -23.60
N LEU A 403 -7.97 -15.17 -22.88
CA LEU A 403 -7.70 -16.50 -23.37
C LEU A 403 -8.69 -17.45 -22.71
N TYR A 404 -9.42 -18.15 -23.55
CA TYR A 404 -10.07 -19.40 -23.19
C TYR A 404 -9.12 -20.52 -23.63
N ASN A 405 -8.51 -21.20 -22.68
CA ASN A 405 -7.64 -22.34 -22.98
C ASN A 405 -8.48 -23.40 -23.72
N GLU A 406 -7.99 -23.92 -24.86
CA GLU A 406 -8.77 -24.73 -25.84
C GLU A 406 -9.27 -26.09 -25.27
N GLY A 407 -10.18 -26.04 -24.30
CA GLY A 407 -10.90 -27.13 -23.69
C GLY A 407 -12.23 -27.39 -24.42
N PHE A 408 -13.03 -28.30 -23.86
CA PHE A 408 -13.94 -29.19 -24.57
C PHE A 408 -15.25 -28.54 -25.06
N VAL A 409 -15.44 -27.22 -24.86
CA VAL A 409 -16.70 -26.52 -25.21
C VAL A 409 -16.62 -25.82 -26.56
N PHE A 410 -17.61 -26.11 -27.41
CA PHE A 410 -17.75 -25.45 -28.70
C PHE A 410 -18.15 -23.98 -28.49
N ASN A 411 -17.33 -23.04 -28.99
CA ASN A 411 -17.52 -21.58 -28.97
C ASN A 411 -17.28 -20.86 -27.62
N GLY A 412 -16.63 -21.47 -26.61
CA GLY A 412 -16.36 -20.81 -25.32
C GLY A 412 -15.73 -19.42 -25.44
N GLN A 413 -14.66 -19.29 -26.23
CA GLN A 413 -14.04 -18.00 -26.57
C GLN A 413 -15.06 -16.97 -27.10
N GLU A 414 -15.91 -17.32 -28.08
CA GLU A 414 -16.87 -16.38 -28.68
C GLU A 414 -17.90 -15.87 -27.63
N GLU A 415 -18.27 -16.71 -26.67
CA GLU A 415 -19.22 -16.35 -25.61
C GLU A 415 -18.61 -15.35 -24.62
N ILE A 416 -17.37 -15.56 -24.16
CA ILE A 416 -16.74 -14.62 -23.22
C ILE A 416 -16.38 -13.30 -23.93
N GLU A 417 -15.92 -13.36 -25.17
CA GLU A 417 -15.70 -12.16 -25.99
C GLU A 417 -17.00 -11.34 -26.13
N GLY A 418 -18.12 -12.02 -26.37
CA GLY A 418 -19.45 -11.40 -26.42
C GLY A 418 -19.81 -10.73 -25.09
N HIS A 419 -19.58 -11.41 -23.97
CA HIS A 419 -19.77 -10.84 -22.62
C HIS A 419 -18.91 -9.60 -22.39
N PHE A 420 -17.65 -9.61 -22.80
CA PHE A 420 -16.76 -8.44 -22.67
C PHE A 420 -17.31 -7.23 -23.43
N ILE A 421 -17.72 -7.43 -24.69
CA ILE A 421 -18.28 -6.39 -25.55
C ILE A 421 -19.58 -5.82 -24.95
N ASP A 422 -20.51 -6.70 -24.59
CA ASP A 422 -21.83 -6.31 -24.07
C ASP A 422 -21.74 -5.58 -22.73
N ASN A 423 -20.67 -5.81 -21.97
CA ASN A 423 -20.45 -5.25 -20.63
C ASN A 423 -19.39 -4.13 -20.57
N ASN A 424 -19.09 -3.51 -21.71
CA ASN A 424 -18.24 -2.31 -21.81
C ASN A 424 -16.79 -2.54 -21.38
N ASN A 425 -16.23 -3.71 -21.69
CA ASN A 425 -14.81 -4.01 -21.53
C ASN A 425 -14.10 -3.84 -22.88
N TYR A 426 -13.04 -3.03 -22.94
CA TYR A 426 -12.34 -2.76 -24.18
C TYR A 426 -10.94 -2.18 -23.95
N ALA A 427 -10.12 -2.16 -25.01
CA ALA A 427 -8.80 -1.52 -24.98
C ALA A 427 -8.89 0.00 -24.99
N ALA A 428 -8.21 0.65 -24.04
CA ALA A 428 -8.00 2.10 -24.07
C ALA A 428 -6.65 2.45 -23.45
N ASP A 429 -5.90 3.35 -24.10
CA ASP A 429 -4.61 3.84 -23.60
C ASP A 429 -4.83 4.73 -22.36
N PRO A 430 -4.32 4.34 -21.18
CA PRO A 430 -4.47 5.13 -19.96
C PRO A 430 -3.58 6.38 -19.96
N GLN A 431 -2.66 6.51 -20.91
CA GLN A 431 -1.76 7.65 -21.10
C GLN A 431 -0.91 8.03 -19.87
N PHE A 432 -0.60 7.03 -19.03
CA PHE A 432 0.41 7.16 -17.98
C PHE A 432 1.66 6.35 -18.34
N ASP A 433 2.74 6.65 -17.63
CA ASP A 433 3.99 5.94 -17.78
C ASP A 433 4.00 4.72 -16.85
N ALA A 434 3.84 3.53 -17.43
CA ALA A 434 3.86 2.26 -16.71
C ALA A 434 5.21 1.55 -16.83
N GLU A 435 6.10 2.05 -17.69
CA GLU A 435 7.38 1.43 -17.97
C GLU A 435 8.36 1.82 -16.86
N PHE A 436 9.07 0.82 -16.33
CA PHE A 436 10.09 1.06 -15.31
C PHE A 436 11.33 0.21 -15.57
N ALA A 437 12.48 0.70 -15.12
CA ALA A 437 13.73 -0.02 -15.09
C ALA A 437 14.20 -0.20 -13.65
N SER A 438 14.88 -1.31 -13.37
CA SER A 438 15.43 -1.61 -12.04
C SER A 438 16.91 -1.98 -12.09
N GLU A 439 17.62 -1.67 -11.00
CA GLU A 439 18.99 -2.11 -10.75
C GLU A 439 19.09 -2.59 -9.29
N ALA A 440 19.54 -3.84 -9.09
CA ALA A 440 19.63 -4.47 -7.77
C ALA A 440 18.34 -4.34 -6.93
N GLY A 441 17.20 -4.64 -7.56
CA GLY A 441 15.89 -4.57 -6.92
C GLY A 441 15.40 -3.15 -6.56
N HIS A 442 16.03 -2.09 -7.07
CA HIS A 442 15.56 -0.71 -6.91
C HIS A 442 15.12 -0.13 -8.25
N ILE A 443 14.02 0.59 -8.25
CA ILE A 443 13.45 1.27 -9.42
C ILE A 443 14.27 2.53 -9.70
N THR A 444 14.70 2.65 -10.96
CA THR A 444 15.55 3.74 -11.46
C THR A 444 14.82 4.67 -12.42
N ASP A 445 13.64 4.24 -12.88
CA ASP A 445 12.73 5.03 -13.72
C ASP A 445 11.33 4.87 -13.14
N ALA A 446 10.80 5.96 -12.61
CA ALA A 446 9.58 5.96 -11.82
C ALA A 446 8.33 5.93 -12.70
N ILE A 447 7.28 5.26 -12.22
CA ILE A 447 5.99 5.20 -12.90
C ILE A 447 5.05 6.30 -12.42
N ASN A 448 4.04 6.57 -13.25
CA ASN A 448 2.88 7.37 -12.86
C ASN A 448 1.65 6.46 -12.87
N LEU A 449 0.92 6.41 -11.76
CA LEU A 449 -0.24 5.53 -11.63
C LEU A 449 -1.57 6.17 -11.99
N ALA A 450 -1.59 7.49 -12.21
CA ALA A 450 -2.82 8.23 -12.48
C ALA A 450 -3.20 8.14 -13.98
N PRO A 451 -4.33 7.50 -14.33
CA PRO A 451 -4.80 7.49 -15.71
C PRO A 451 -5.21 8.88 -16.16
N ALA A 452 -5.18 9.12 -17.47
CA ALA A 452 -5.61 10.38 -18.04
C ALA A 452 -7.07 10.69 -17.70
N SER A 453 -7.35 11.97 -17.46
CA SER A 453 -8.71 12.52 -17.36
C SER A 453 -9.40 12.54 -18.73
N SER A 454 -9.74 11.36 -19.26
CA SER A 454 -10.39 11.16 -20.56
C SER A 454 -11.72 10.41 -20.39
N ALA A 455 -12.59 10.50 -21.41
CA ALA A 455 -13.90 9.86 -21.35
C ALA A 455 -13.82 8.32 -21.19
N ASP A 456 -12.76 7.70 -21.70
CA ASP A 456 -12.55 6.26 -21.59
C ASP A 456 -12.31 5.81 -20.15
N PHE A 457 -11.77 6.68 -19.30
CA PHE A 457 -11.43 6.40 -17.90
C PHE A 457 -12.43 7.00 -16.90
N THR A 458 -13.59 7.47 -17.38
CA THR A 458 -14.70 7.90 -16.52
C THR A 458 -15.71 6.77 -16.30
N VAL A 459 -16.32 6.72 -15.11
CA VAL A 459 -17.33 5.73 -14.72
C VAL A 459 -18.71 6.34 -14.77
N ALA A 460 -19.59 5.75 -15.59
CA ALA A 460 -20.99 6.16 -15.67
C ALA A 460 -21.80 5.65 -14.46
N GLU A 461 -22.92 6.32 -14.15
CA GLU A 461 -23.77 5.99 -12.99
C GLU A 461 -24.20 4.52 -12.92
N THR A 462 -24.38 3.85 -14.06
CA THR A 462 -24.77 2.42 -14.12
C THR A 462 -23.69 1.45 -13.65
N TYR A 463 -22.43 1.89 -13.58
CA TYR A 463 -21.27 1.10 -13.16
C TYR A 463 -20.73 1.55 -11.80
N LEU A 464 -21.38 2.53 -11.15
CA LEU A 464 -21.07 2.88 -9.77
C LEU A 464 -21.56 1.77 -8.83
N PRO A 465 -20.78 1.42 -7.79
CA PRO A 465 -21.20 0.43 -6.82
C PRO A 465 -22.48 0.89 -6.10
N SER A 466 -23.37 -0.06 -5.83
CA SER A 466 -24.63 0.19 -5.11
C SER A 466 -24.55 -0.15 -3.61
N ASP A 467 -23.60 -1.01 -3.24
CA ASP A 467 -23.32 -1.35 -1.84
C ASP A 467 -22.60 -0.16 -1.16
N PRO A 468 -23.08 0.31 -0.01
CA PRO A 468 -22.52 1.46 0.70
C PRO A 468 -21.12 1.22 1.30
N TRP A 469 -20.64 -0.03 1.31
CA TRP A 469 -19.27 -0.32 1.72
C TRP A 469 -18.26 0.29 0.75
N PHE A 470 -18.52 0.25 -0.57
CA PHE A 470 -17.64 0.85 -1.57
C PHE A 470 -17.71 2.38 -1.55
N ILE A 471 -16.59 3.02 -1.88
CA ILE A 471 -16.53 4.46 -2.14
C ILE A 471 -16.88 4.67 -3.61
N PRO A 472 -18.01 5.32 -3.95
CA PRO A 472 -18.34 5.60 -5.34
C PRO A 472 -17.37 6.65 -5.90
N VAL A 473 -16.58 6.24 -6.89
CA VAL A 473 -15.66 7.11 -7.64
C VAL A 473 -16.01 7.09 -9.12
N ASP A 474 -15.77 8.19 -9.81
CA ASP A 474 -16.12 8.39 -11.21
C ASP A 474 -14.97 8.07 -12.18
N TYR A 475 -13.97 7.31 -11.73
CA TYR A 475 -12.80 6.92 -12.52
C TYR A 475 -12.53 5.41 -12.51
N ILE A 476 -11.86 4.93 -13.55
CA ILE A 476 -11.42 3.54 -13.71
C ILE A 476 -10.03 3.35 -13.10
N GLY A 477 -9.81 2.22 -12.45
CA GLY A 477 -8.56 1.88 -11.78
C GLY A 477 -8.53 2.29 -10.31
N ALA A 478 -7.44 1.94 -9.64
CA ALA A 478 -7.21 2.17 -8.22
C ALA A 478 -6.79 3.61 -7.86
N PHE A 479 -6.44 4.43 -8.86
CA PHE A 479 -5.84 5.75 -8.67
C PHE A 479 -6.67 6.84 -9.35
N ASN A 480 -6.76 7.97 -8.67
CA ASN A 480 -7.53 9.11 -9.13
C ASN A 480 -6.77 9.84 -10.26
N PRO A 481 -7.44 10.21 -11.37
CA PRO A 481 -6.85 10.99 -12.45
C PRO A 481 -6.25 12.35 -12.07
N ASP A 482 -6.53 12.86 -10.86
CA ASP A 482 -5.92 14.10 -10.35
C ASP A 482 -4.45 13.96 -9.92
N GLY A 483 -3.91 12.75 -9.93
CA GLY A 483 -2.53 12.46 -9.54
C GLY A 483 -2.35 12.07 -8.07
N SER A 484 -3.43 12.03 -7.28
CA SER A 484 -3.34 11.54 -5.90
C SER A 484 -2.98 10.05 -5.88
N ASN A 485 -1.98 9.73 -5.07
CA ASN A 485 -1.47 8.38 -4.87
C ASN A 485 -1.54 8.04 -3.38
N TRP A 486 -2.37 7.06 -3.02
CA TRP A 486 -2.53 6.63 -1.64
C TRP A 486 -1.39 5.70 -1.16
N LEU A 487 -0.49 5.30 -2.06
CA LEU A 487 0.72 4.54 -1.76
C LEU A 487 1.92 5.44 -1.44
N THR A 488 1.81 6.76 -1.39
CA THR A 488 2.96 7.62 -1.06
C THR A 488 3.05 7.92 0.43
N CYS A 489 4.21 8.39 0.90
CA CYS A 489 4.53 8.79 2.29
C CYS A 489 4.75 7.66 3.30
N TRP A 490 4.27 6.45 3.05
CA TRP A 490 4.29 5.36 4.04
C TRP A 490 4.83 4.03 3.52
N THR A 491 4.92 3.87 2.20
CA THR A 491 5.20 2.58 1.56
C THR A 491 6.68 2.34 1.34
N TYR A 492 7.04 1.07 1.30
CA TYR A 492 8.33 0.59 0.85
C TYR A 492 8.46 0.68 -0.67
N MET A 493 7.35 0.57 -1.41
CA MET A 493 7.34 0.82 -2.87
C MET A 493 7.93 2.18 -3.23
N GLU A 494 7.59 3.22 -2.45
CA GLU A 494 8.17 4.56 -2.60
C GLU A 494 9.69 4.56 -2.35
N GLN A 495 10.16 3.80 -1.35
CA GLN A 495 11.59 3.69 -1.03
C GLN A 495 12.39 2.94 -2.08
N LEU A 496 11.76 1.96 -2.72
CA LEU A 496 12.31 1.30 -3.90
C LEU A 496 12.35 2.25 -5.10
N GLY A 497 11.77 3.45 -5.02
CA GLY A 497 11.80 4.46 -6.08
C GLY A 497 10.65 4.35 -7.07
N LEU A 498 9.63 3.53 -6.79
CA LEU A 498 8.55 3.23 -7.76
C LEU A 498 7.83 4.49 -8.23
N PHE A 499 7.63 5.47 -7.35
CA PHE A 499 6.94 6.73 -7.64
C PHE A 499 7.90 7.92 -7.81
N GLY A 500 9.20 7.65 -7.91
CA GLY A 500 10.26 8.65 -8.02
C GLY A 500 10.67 9.24 -6.68
N GLU A 501 11.58 10.22 -6.69
CA GLU A 501 11.84 11.00 -5.48
C GLU A 501 10.57 11.77 -5.14
N TRP A 502 9.91 11.36 -4.05
CA TRP A 502 8.83 12.12 -3.47
C TRP A 502 9.42 13.44 -2.96
N VAL A 503 9.32 14.48 -3.78
CA VAL A 503 9.50 15.85 -3.30
C VAL A 503 8.23 16.16 -2.55
N ASP A 504 8.27 15.93 -1.24
CA ASP A 504 7.17 16.27 -0.34
C ASP A 504 6.66 17.69 -0.63
N PRO A 505 5.44 17.86 -1.19
CA PRO A 505 4.86 19.18 -1.35
C PRO A 505 4.57 19.84 0.02
N GLU A 506 4.64 19.06 1.10
CA GLU A 506 4.50 19.41 2.52
C GLU A 506 5.83 19.67 3.24
N VAL A 507 7.01 19.37 2.66
CA VAL A 507 8.22 20.18 2.94
C VAL A 507 8.10 21.43 2.11
N GLY A 508 7.09 22.21 2.47
CA GLY A 508 7.04 23.59 2.08
C GLY A 508 8.37 24.25 2.42
N VAL A 509 8.80 25.19 1.60
CA VAL A 509 10.02 25.95 1.90
C VAL A 509 9.80 26.57 3.28
N ALA A 510 10.54 26.08 4.28
CA ALA A 510 10.42 26.55 5.65
C ALA A 510 10.95 27.98 5.72
N GLY A 511 10.15 28.89 6.27
CA GLY A 511 10.53 30.28 6.43
C GLY A 511 9.34 31.13 6.83
N CYS A 512 9.57 32.43 7.01
CA CYS A 512 8.47 33.29 7.43
C CYS A 512 7.44 33.50 6.32
N THR A 513 6.18 33.12 6.58
CA THR A 513 5.07 33.20 5.61
C THR A 513 4.25 34.50 5.71
N TYR A 514 4.47 35.31 6.76
CA TYR A 514 3.79 36.59 6.92
C TYR A 514 4.47 37.68 6.09
N ASP A 515 3.76 38.20 5.10
CA ASP A 515 4.21 39.28 4.20
C ASP A 515 4.63 40.57 4.93
N PHE A 516 4.16 40.77 6.15
CA PHE A 516 4.53 41.89 7.01
C PHE A 516 5.81 41.67 7.84
N ALA A 517 6.39 40.47 7.87
CA ALA A 517 7.61 40.22 8.63
C ALA A 517 8.85 40.74 7.90
N CYS A 518 9.86 41.15 8.66
CA CYS A 518 11.12 41.66 8.13
C CYS A 518 11.94 40.61 7.37
N ASN A 519 11.76 39.33 7.74
CA ASN A 519 12.38 38.17 7.11
C ASN A 519 11.36 37.35 6.30
N TYR A 520 10.29 37.97 5.80
CA TYR A 520 9.33 37.31 4.89
C TYR A 520 10.04 36.63 3.73
N ASN A 521 9.71 35.35 3.52
CA ASN A 521 10.21 34.56 2.41
C ASN A 521 9.04 34.30 1.43
N PRO A 522 9.05 34.88 0.22
CA PRO A 522 7.97 34.69 -0.75
C PRO A 522 7.87 33.27 -1.30
N ASP A 523 8.93 32.47 -1.16
CA ASP A 523 8.94 31.07 -1.55
C ASP A 523 8.43 30.16 -0.42
N ALA A 524 8.28 30.68 0.82
CA ALA A 524 7.87 29.89 1.97
C ALA A 524 6.40 29.50 1.92
N THR A 525 6.13 28.21 2.09
CA THR A 525 4.77 27.64 2.16
C THR A 525 4.44 27.04 3.53
N VAL A 526 5.44 26.95 4.43
CA VAL A 526 5.28 26.52 5.84
C VAL A 526 5.99 27.51 6.76
N ASP A 527 5.27 28.03 7.77
CA ASP A 527 5.85 28.91 8.80
C ASP A 527 6.71 28.11 9.77
N ASP A 528 7.99 28.47 9.88
CA ASP A 528 8.96 27.82 10.77
C ASP A 528 9.10 28.52 12.13
N GLY A 529 8.27 29.54 12.39
CA GLY A 529 8.32 30.34 13.60
C GLY A 529 9.51 31.31 13.65
N SER A 530 10.26 31.47 12.55
CA SER A 530 11.37 32.41 12.45
C SER A 530 10.94 33.86 12.21
N CYS A 531 9.65 34.11 11.95
CA CYS A 531 9.11 35.43 11.66
C CYS A 531 9.50 36.49 12.71
N GLU A 532 10.19 37.53 12.27
CA GLU A 532 10.57 38.65 13.12
C GLU A 532 10.10 39.98 12.52
N VAL A 533 9.65 40.85 13.40
CA VAL A 533 9.00 42.14 13.05
C VAL A 533 9.77 43.34 13.58
N THR A 534 10.99 43.14 14.10
CA THR A 534 11.70 44.18 14.86
C THR A 534 12.86 44.79 14.08
N THR A 535 13.57 44.02 13.24
CA THR A 535 14.78 44.55 12.59
C THR A 535 14.51 45.57 11.50
N CYS A 536 13.31 45.55 10.93
CA CYS A 536 12.81 46.50 9.94
C CYS A 536 11.74 47.45 10.50
N ALA A 537 11.55 47.48 11.82
CA ALA A 537 10.64 48.42 12.47
C ALA A 537 11.40 49.69 12.89
N GLY A 538 10.76 50.84 12.70
CA GLY A 538 11.35 52.15 12.97
C GLY A 538 10.37 53.26 12.58
N CYS A 539 10.71 54.52 12.79
CA CYS A 539 9.77 55.60 12.49
C CYS A 539 9.51 55.75 10.98
N THR A 540 8.26 55.58 10.55
CA THR A 540 7.87 55.68 9.13
C THR A 540 7.30 57.03 8.72
N TRP A 541 7.17 58.00 9.64
CA TRP A 541 6.68 59.35 9.33
C TRP A 541 7.79 60.25 8.75
N PRO A 542 7.69 60.67 7.47
CA PRO A 542 8.73 61.49 6.81
C PRO A 542 9.00 62.82 7.51
N GLU A 543 8.02 63.35 8.26
CA GLU A 543 8.11 64.61 9.01
C GLU A 543 8.72 64.46 10.41
N ALA A 544 8.98 63.23 10.88
CA ALA A 544 9.59 62.98 12.18
C ALA A 544 11.11 63.18 12.16
N GLU A 545 11.68 63.62 13.29
CA GLU A 545 13.12 63.87 13.43
C GLU A 545 13.96 62.59 13.30
N ASN A 546 13.38 61.43 13.61
CA ASN A 546 14.01 60.11 13.55
C ASN A 546 13.42 59.21 12.46
N TYR A 547 12.87 59.79 11.38
CA TYR A 547 12.39 59.03 10.22
C TYR A 547 13.46 58.06 9.71
N ASP A 548 13.10 56.78 9.59
CA ASP A 548 13.93 55.74 8.98
C ASP A 548 13.33 55.33 7.62
N PRO A 549 13.99 55.67 6.50
CA PRO A 549 13.51 55.29 5.17
C PRO A 549 13.59 53.78 4.89
N ASN A 550 14.28 53.00 5.71
CA ASN A 550 14.34 51.54 5.60
C ASN A 550 13.34 50.83 6.52
N ALA A 551 12.64 51.57 7.39
CA ALA A 551 11.59 50.99 8.21
C ALA A 551 10.37 50.64 7.33
N LEU A 552 9.90 49.40 7.46
CA LEU A 552 8.69 48.94 6.78
C LEU A 552 7.43 49.26 7.60
N TRP A 553 7.56 49.37 8.93
CA TRP A 553 6.44 49.60 9.85
C TRP A 553 6.82 50.52 11.00
N ASP A 554 5.89 51.36 11.44
CA ASP A 554 6.07 52.27 12.58
C ASP A 554 6.09 51.50 13.90
N ASP A 555 7.19 51.61 14.65
CA ASP A 555 7.34 51.05 16.00
C ASP A 555 6.84 52.01 17.10
N GLY A 556 6.28 53.16 16.73
CA GLY A 556 5.84 54.21 17.64
C GLY A 556 6.98 55.05 18.20
N SER A 557 8.20 54.90 17.68
CA SER A 557 9.36 55.70 18.09
C SER A 557 9.39 57.10 17.47
N CYS A 558 8.47 57.44 16.57
CA CYS A 558 8.47 58.72 15.84
C CYS A 558 8.51 59.95 16.77
N GLN A 559 9.54 60.76 16.58
CA GLN A 559 9.79 62.01 17.29
C GLN A 559 9.26 63.18 16.47
N LEU A 560 8.13 63.75 16.90
CA LEU A 560 7.54 64.91 16.24
C LEU A 560 8.40 66.17 16.46
N PRO A 561 8.56 67.04 15.45
CA PRO A 561 9.32 68.28 15.58
C PRO A 561 8.72 69.19 16.66
N THR A 562 9.56 69.67 17.58
CA THR A 562 9.12 70.44 18.77
C THR A 562 8.67 71.88 18.50
N SER A 563 8.51 72.30 17.23
CA SER A 563 8.09 73.67 16.90
C SER A 563 7.38 73.80 15.55
N VAL A 564 6.30 73.06 15.33
CA VAL A 564 5.41 73.33 14.20
C VAL A 564 4.34 74.32 14.65
N SER A 565 4.45 75.59 14.24
CA SER A 565 3.28 76.47 14.23
C SER A 565 2.29 75.87 13.23
N CYS A 566 1.07 75.55 13.63
CA CYS A 566 0.02 75.09 12.74
C CYS A 566 -0.91 76.28 12.43
N PRO A 567 -0.76 76.96 11.28
CA PRO A 567 -1.61 78.11 10.93
C PRO A 567 -3.09 77.77 10.83
N GLU A 568 -3.42 76.49 10.64
CA GLU A 568 -4.76 75.94 10.50
C GLU A 568 -5.44 75.64 11.85
N ASP A 569 -4.70 75.64 12.96
CA ASP A 569 -5.27 75.65 14.32
C ASP A 569 -5.69 77.08 14.66
N ILE A 570 -6.83 77.47 14.06
CA ILE A 570 -7.37 78.84 14.12
C ILE A 570 -7.77 79.18 15.56
N ASN A 571 -8.19 78.19 16.34
CA ASN A 571 -8.67 78.39 17.70
C ASN A 571 -7.56 78.22 18.78
N GLN A 572 -6.37 77.75 18.39
CA GLN A 572 -5.17 77.51 19.21
C GLN A 572 -5.37 76.47 20.32
N ASP A 573 -6.19 75.44 20.08
CA ASP A 573 -6.43 74.35 21.04
C ASP A 573 -5.45 73.17 20.89
N GLY A 574 -4.54 73.26 19.91
CA GLY A 574 -3.54 72.24 19.62
C GLY A 574 -4.03 71.16 18.66
N GLN A 575 -5.21 71.31 18.06
CA GLN A 575 -5.76 70.40 17.05
C GLN A 575 -6.29 71.19 15.86
N VAL A 576 -6.25 70.59 14.66
CA VAL A 576 -7.00 71.10 13.49
C VAL A 576 -8.21 70.21 13.33
N ASN A 577 -9.38 70.68 13.76
CA ASN A 577 -10.59 69.88 13.73
C ASN A 577 -11.82 70.68 13.27
N THR A 578 -13.00 70.08 13.44
CA THR A 578 -14.27 70.70 13.04
C THR A 578 -14.48 72.08 13.69
N GLY A 579 -13.93 72.32 14.88
CA GLY A 579 -13.94 73.61 15.57
C GLY A 579 -13.28 74.71 14.72
N ASP A 580 -12.07 74.48 14.20
CA ASP A 580 -11.34 75.41 13.34
C ASP A 580 -12.04 75.63 12.01
N LEU A 581 -12.55 74.55 11.41
CA LEU A 581 -13.30 74.63 10.16
C LEU A 581 -14.60 75.45 10.32
N LEU A 582 -15.31 75.29 11.42
CA LEU A 582 -16.51 76.07 11.72
C LEU A 582 -16.17 77.55 11.98
N MET A 583 -15.04 77.84 12.63
CA MET A 583 -14.55 79.21 12.78
C MET A 583 -14.20 79.85 11.45
N PHE A 584 -13.49 79.13 10.57
CA PHE A 584 -13.20 79.57 9.22
C PHE A 584 -14.48 79.85 8.43
N LEU A 585 -15.42 78.90 8.40
CA LEU A 585 -16.69 79.04 7.67
C LEU A 585 -17.58 80.14 8.25
N GLY A 586 -17.53 80.39 9.56
CA GLY A 586 -18.24 81.49 10.22
C GLY A 586 -17.69 82.87 9.84
N ALA A 587 -16.38 82.97 9.60
CA ALA A 587 -15.73 84.18 9.11
C ALA A 587 -15.73 84.29 7.58
N PHE A 588 -16.01 83.19 6.87
CA PHE A 588 -15.92 83.09 5.42
C PHE A 588 -16.93 84.03 4.74
N GLY A 589 -16.41 84.97 3.94
CA GLY A 589 -17.22 85.97 3.24
C GLY A 589 -17.56 87.21 4.08
N THR A 590 -17.05 87.34 5.30
CA THR A 590 -17.14 88.60 6.04
C THR A 590 -16.26 89.68 5.38
N ILE A 591 -16.78 90.91 5.29
CA ILE A 591 -16.02 92.04 4.78
C ILE A 591 -15.25 92.66 5.94
N CYS A 592 -13.92 92.56 5.90
CA CYS A 592 -13.04 93.28 6.80
C CYS A 592 -13.02 94.77 6.41
N LEU A 593 -13.43 95.65 7.32
CA LEU A 593 -13.28 97.11 7.18
C LEU A 593 -12.01 97.61 7.85
#